data_AF-A0A9E2U6U0-F1
#
_entry.id   AF-A0A9E2U6U0-F1
#
_cell.length_a   1.000
_cell.length_b   1.000
_cell.length_c   1.000
_cell.angle_alpha   90.00
_cell.angle_beta   90.00
_cell.angle_gamma   90.00
#
_symmetry.space_group_name_H-M   'P 1'
#
loop_
_entity.id
_entity.type
_entity.pdbx_description
1 polymer ?
#
loop_
_entity_poly.entity_id
_entity_poly.type
_entity_poly.pdbx_seq_one_letter_code
_entity_poly.pdbx_strand_id
1 'polypeptide(L)'
;MILRKRFSDVVSRQLDLFVEVEGDGLLAEVRKRKASYDRAERDDAEEAYGDYVDAVDAVRDALEEMRDRFAKTLADDALEEYEAAFDRAAQKRWRWLG
;
A
#
# COMPACT_ATOMS: atom_id res chain seq x y z
N MET A 1 -14.61 15.76 15.90
CA MET A 1 -14.37 14.37 15.46
C MET A 1 -15.31 13.98 14.30
N ILE A 2 -15.31 14.76 13.22
CA ILE A 2 -16.13 14.53 12.00
C ILE A 2 -15.23 14.31 10.77
N LEU A 3 -14.03 14.90 10.77
CA LEU A 3 -13.00 14.79 9.72
C LEU A 3 -12.53 13.36 9.40
N ARG A 4 -12.49 12.44 10.38
CA ARG A 4 -12.10 11.04 10.13
C ARG A 4 -13.06 10.27 9.22
N LYS A 5 -14.23 10.82 8.90
CA LYS A 5 -15.26 10.12 8.12
C LYS A 5 -15.33 10.53 6.65
N ARG A 6 -14.88 11.73 6.26
CA ARG A 6 -15.16 12.29 4.92
C ARG A 6 -14.71 11.36 3.80
N PHE A 7 -13.52 10.78 3.92
CA PHE A 7 -12.97 9.86 2.93
C PHE A 7 -12.88 8.41 3.37
N SER A 8 -13.30 8.07 4.60
CA SER A 8 -13.12 6.72 5.15
C SER A 8 -13.75 5.65 4.26
N ASP A 9 -14.95 5.91 3.75
CA ASP A 9 -15.70 4.93 2.97
C ASP A 9 -15.12 4.76 1.56
N VAL A 10 -14.75 5.85 0.89
CA VAL A 10 -14.14 5.78 -0.46
C VAL A 10 -12.75 5.16 -0.41
N VAL A 11 -11.92 5.55 0.56
CA VAL A 11 -10.60 4.97 0.76
C VAL A 11 -10.70 3.48 1.07
N SER A 12 -11.64 3.07 1.93
CA SER A 12 -11.85 1.63 2.21
C SER A 12 -12.16 0.86 0.93
N ARG A 13 -13.09 1.37 0.10
CA ARG A 13 -13.46 0.71 -1.16
C ARG A 13 -12.32 0.69 -2.18
N GLN A 14 -11.52 1.75 -2.26
CA GLN A 14 -10.34 1.78 -3.13
C GLN A 14 -9.33 0.72 -2.69
N LEU A 15 -9.06 0.59 -1.39
CA LEU A 15 -8.16 -0.44 -0.87
C LEU A 15 -8.74 -1.86 -1.03
N ASP A 16 -10.05 -2.02 -0.97
CA ASP A 16 -10.71 -3.30 -1.27
C ASP A 16 -10.56 -3.66 -2.75
N LEU A 17 -10.80 -2.71 -3.66
CA LEU A 17 -10.57 -2.90 -5.09
C LEU A 17 -9.10 -3.23 -5.39
N PHE A 18 -8.16 -2.55 -4.73
CA PHE A 18 -6.73 -2.85 -4.86
C PHE A 18 -6.43 -4.31 -4.46
N VAL A 19 -7.05 -4.82 -3.39
CA VAL A 19 -6.89 -6.23 -3.00
C VAL A 19 -7.51 -7.18 -4.02
N GLU A 20 -8.66 -6.83 -4.60
CA GLU A 20 -9.30 -7.66 -5.63
C GLU A 20 -8.44 -7.76 -6.90
N VAL A 21 -7.79 -6.66 -7.31
CA VAL A 21 -6.96 -6.60 -8.52
C VAL A 21 -5.55 -7.16 -8.29
N GLU A 22 -4.90 -6.75 -7.20
CA GLU A 22 -3.48 -7.04 -6.94
C GLU A 22 -3.26 -8.17 -5.92
N GLY A 23 -4.33 -8.79 -5.44
CA GLY A 23 -4.30 -9.83 -4.41
C GLY A 23 -3.39 -11.01 -4.75
N ASP A 24 -3.53 -11.52 -5.98
CA ASP A 24 -2.73 -12.61 -6.56
C ASP A 24 -1.51 -12.12 -7.35
N GLY A 25 -1.36 -10.80 -7.47
CA GLY A 25 -0.23 -10.11 -8.10
C GLY A 25 0.74 -9.57 -7.06
N LEU A 26 0.85 -8.24 -6.98
CA LEU A 26 1.83 -7.56 -6.14
C LEU A 26 1.76 -7.97 -4.66
N LEU A 27 0.55 -8.13 -4.10
CA LEU A 27 0.38 -8.51 -2.69
C LEU A 27 0.81 -9.96 -2.42
N ALA A 28 0.61 -10.87 -3.37
CA ALA A 28 1.11 -12.24 -3.26
C ALA A 28 2.64 -12.27 -3.32
N GLU A 29 3.23 -11.45 -4.20
CA GLU A 29 4.69 -11.37 -4.34
C GLU A 29 5.36 -10.85 -3.07
N VAL A 30 4.83 -9.80 -2.43
CA VAL A 30 5.35 -9.32 -1.12
C VAL A 30 5.34 -10.45 -0.08
N ARG A 31 4.25 -11.21 0.02
CA ARG A 31 4.16 -12.35 0.97
C ARG A 31 5.19 -13.43 0.66
N LYS A 32 5.39 -13.73 -0.62
CA LYS A 32 6.38 -14.72 -1.08
C LYS A 32 7.80 -14.27 -0.77
N ARG A 33 8.18 -13.03 -1.12
CA ARG A 33 9.52 -12.50 -0.86
C ARG A 33 9.80 -12.37 0.62
N LYS A 34 8.82 -11.91 1.40
CA LYS A 34 8.94 -11.90 2.87
C LYS A 34 9.19 -13.30 3.42
N ALA A 35 8.44 -14.31 2.96
CA ALA A 35 8.64 -15.68 3.43
C ALA A 35 9.98 -16.27 2.99
N SER A 36 10.54 -15.81 1.86
CA SER A 36 11.90 -16.16 1.44
C SER A 36 12.92 -15.54 2.38
N TYR A 37 12.82 -14.23 2.62
CA TYR A 37 13.67 -13.50 3.56
C TYR A 37 13.64 -14.09 4.97
N ASP A 38 12.45 -14.36 5.51
CA ASP A 38 12.27 -14.94 6.85
C ASP A 38 12.95 -16.33 7.01
N ARG A 39 13.25 -17.03 5.90
CA ARG A 39 13.89 -18.35 5.86
C ARG A 39 15.32 -18.32 5.33
N ALA A 40 15.80 -17.18 4.85
CA ALA A 40 17.11 -17.07 4.22
C ALA A 40 18.21 -17.35 5.25
N GLU A 41 19.25 -18.06 4.81
CA GLU A 41 20.46 -18.19 5.61
C GLU A 41 21.23 -16.86 5.63
N ARG A 42 22.19 -16.73 6.54
CA ARG A 42 22.91 -15.48 6.78
C ARG A 42 23.55 -14.89 5.52
N ASP A 43 24.05 -15.75 4.64
CA ASP A 43 24.78 -15.33 3.45
C ASP A 43 23.83 -14.83 2.34
N ASP A 44 22.57 -15.30 2.33
CA ASP A 44 21.54 -14.92 1.34
C ASP A 44 20.55 -13.87 1.88
N ALA A 45 20.63 -13.54 3.18
CA ALA A 45 19.65 -12.70 3.86
C ALA A 45 19.59 -11.27 3.30
N GLU A 46 20.71 -10.72 2.84
CA GLU A 46 20.77 -9.37 2.26
C GLU A 46 20.06 -9.30 0.90
N GLU A 47 20.33 -10.26 0.02
CA GLU A 47 19.66 -10.37 -1.28
C GLU A 47 18.16 -10.61 -1.10
N ALA A 48 17.79 -11.55 -0.23
CA ALA A 48 16.38 -11.84 0.05
C ALA A 48 15.64 -10.65 0.69
N TYR A 49 16.35 -9.83 1.48
CA TYR A 49 15.79 -8.59 2.02
C TYR A 49 15.59 -7.54 0.92
N GLY A 50 16.57 -7.34 0.04
CA GLY A 50 16.45 -6.44 -1.11
C GLY A 50 15.25 -6.81 -1.99
N ASP A 51 15.13 -8.08 -2.32
CA ASP A 51 14.00 -8.66 -3.04
C ASP A 51 12.63 -8.39 -2.38
N TYR A 52 12.58 -8.42 -1.04
CA TYR A 52 11.39 -8.10 -0.30
C TYR A 52 11.08 -6.60 -0.31
N VAL A 53 12.08 -5.75 -0.15
CA VAL A 53 11.94 -4.28 -0.24
C VAL A 53 11.44 -3.87 -1.62
N ASP A 54 12.02 -4.41 -2.69
CA ASP A 54 11.59 -4.12 -4.07
C ASP A 54 10.11 -4.50 -4.30
N ALA A 55 9.68 -5.64 -3.75
CA ALA A 55 8.27 -6.04 -3.84
C ALA A 55 7.34 -5.10 -3.03
N VAL A 56 7.79 -4.62 -1.87
CA VAL A 56 7.06 -3.64 -1.06
C VAL A 56 6.95 -2.30 -1.79
N ASP A 57 8.02 -1.84 -2.42
CA ASP A 57 8.04 -0.59 -3.18
C ASP A 57 7.15 -0.67 -4.42
N ALA A 58 7.10 -1.81 -5.12
CA ALA A 58 6.15 -2.01 -6.20
C ALA A 58 4.67 -1.87 -5.74
N VAL A 59 4.33 -2.34 -4.54
CA VAL A 59 2.98 -2.11 -3.97
C VAL A 59 2.78 -0.63 -3.61
N ARG A 60 3.80 0.02 -3.03
CA ARG A 60 3.74 1.46 -2.69
C ARG A 60 3.45 2.29 -3.94
N ASP A 61 4.21 2.08 -5.01
CA ASP A 61 4.05 2.81 -6.27
C ASP A 61 2.65 2.61 -6.87
N ALA A 62 2.13 1.38 -6.85
CA ALA A 62 0.78 1.10 -7.37
C ALA A 62 -0.32 1.74 -6.51
N LEU A 63 -0.14 1.79 -5.18
CA LEU A 63 -1.06 2.48 -4.27
C LEU A 63 -1.01 3.99 -4.48
N GLU A 64 0.18 4.57 -4.66
CA GLU A 64 0.38 5.99 -4.96
C GLU A 64 -0.27 6.35 -6.30
N GLU A 65 -0.08 5.54 -7.35
CA GLU A 65 -0.72 5.79 -8.64
C GLU A 65 -2.25 5.77 -8.53
N MET A 66 -2.81 4.80 -7.80
CA MET A 66 -4.25 4.72 -7.55
C MET A 66 -4.75 5.95 -6.79
N ARG A 67 -4.03 6.37 -5.73
CA ARG A 67 -4.36 7.55 -4.93
C ARG A 67 -4.35 8.80 -5.79
N ASP A 68 -3.26 9.03 -6.51
CA ASP A 68 -3.00 10.23 -7.31
C ASP A 68 -4.00 10.37 -8.45
N ARG A 69 -4.42 9.25 -9.06
CA ARG A 69 -5.46 9.24 -10.09
C ARG A 69 -6.80 9.76 -9.57
N PHE A 70 -7.20 9.38 -8.36
CA PHE A 70 -8.43 9.86 -7.74
C PHE A 70 -8.29 11.29 -7.21
N ALA A 71 -7.14 11.62 -6.61
CA ALA A 71 -6.79 12.94 -6.12
C ALA A 71 -6.97 14.04 -7.18
N LYS A 72 -6.59 13.76 -8.44
CA LYS A 72 -6.80 14.67 -9.59
C LYS A 72 -8.26 15.05 -9.87
N THR A 73 -9.22 14.35 -9.27
CA THR A 73 -10.66 14.65 -9.39
C THR A 73 -11.21 15.53 -8.26
N LEU A 74 -10.41 15.76 -7.21
CA LEU A 74 -10.77 16.55 -6.05
C LEU A 74 -10.38 18.02 -6.25
N ALA A 75 -11.05 18.91 -5.49
CA ALA A 75 -10.59 20.28 -5.35
C ALA A 75 -9.34 20.34 -4.47
N ASP A 76 -8.50 21.37 -4.67
CA ASP A 76 -7.20 21.51 -3.98
C ASP A 76 -7.35 21.53 -2.45
N ASP A 77 -8.44 22.10 -1.93
CA ASP A 77 -8.75 22.16 -0.49
C ASP A 77 -9.15 20.80 0.10
N ALA A 78 -9.41 19.82 -0.76
CA ALA A 78 -9.79 18.47 -0.37
C ALA A 78 -8.67 17.43 -0.55
N LEU A 79 -7.60 17.79 -1.28
CA LEU A 79 -6.50 16.92 -1.67
C LEU A 79 -5.71 16.39 -0.46
N GLU A 80 -5.12 17.29 0.33
CA GLU A 80 -4.30 16.92 1.51
C GLU A 80 -5.06 16.03 2.49
N GLU A 81 -6.36 16.31 2.72
CA GLU A 81 -7.18 15.52 3.64
C GLU A 81 -7.42 14.10 3.10
N TYR A 82 -7.62 13.96 1.78
CA TYR A 82 -7.78 12.67 1.13
C TYR A 82 -6.49 11.85 1.16
N GLU A 83 -5.36 12.44 0.78
CA GLU A 83 -4.06 11.76 0.77
C GLU A 83 -3.70 11.26 2.17
N ALA A 84 -3.83 12.12 3.19
CA ALA A 84 -3.58 11.74 4.57
C ALA A 84 -4.57 10.67 5.08
N ALA A 85 -5.81 10.64 4.59
CA ALA A 85 -6.76 9.58 4.92
C ALA A 85 -6.37 8.25 4.26
N PHE A 86 -5.94 8.31 3.00
CA PHE A 86 -5.50 7.16 2.21
C PHE A 86 -4.26 6.51 2.81
N ASP A 87 -3.18 7.27 3.03
CA ASP A 87 -1.91 6.75 3.55
C ASP A 87 -2.09 6.09 4.92
N ARG A 88 -2.85 6.73 5.81
CA ARG A 88 -3.18 6.16 7.12
C ARG A 88 -3.98 4.86 7.02
N ALA A 89 -4.90 4.76 6.08
CA ALA A 89 -5.68 3.55 5.88
C ALA A 89 -4.83 2.42 5.28
N ALA A 90 -3.96 2.72 4.30
CA ALA A 90 -3.03 1.78 3.70
C ALA A 90 -2.05 1.22 4.74
N GLN A 91 -1.37 2.09 5.51
CA GLN A 91 -0.48 1.69 6.62
C GLN A 91 -1.22 0.91 7.70
N LYS A 92 -2.51 1.23 7.93
CA LYS A 92 -3.33 0.49 8.89
C LYS A 92 -3.59 -0.95 8.43
N ARG A 93 -3.85 -1.13 7.13
CA ARG A 93 -4.16 -2.43 6.50
C ARG A 93 -2.91 -3.27 6.31
N TRP A 94 -1.81 -2.66 5.88
CA TRP A 94 -0.53 -3.30 5.62
C TRP A 94 0.57 -2.66 6.45
N ARG A 95 0.90 -3.29 7.58
CA ARG A 95 1.85 -2.74 8.57
C ARG A 95 3.29 -2.67 8.08
N TRP A 96 3.61 -3.44 7.05
CA TRP A 96 4.92 -3.45 6.41
C TRP A 96 5.15 -2.26 5.46
N LEU A 97 4.15 -1.39 5.24
CA LEU A 97 4.31 -0.14 4.49
C LEU A 97 4.89 1.02 5.33
N GLY A 98 4.83 0.90 6.66
CA GLY A 98 5.14 1.98 7.61
C GLY A 98 6.44 1.78 8.36
#